data_AF-A0A8D5U3U3-F1
#
_entry.id   AF-A0A8D5U3U3-F1
#
_cell.length_a   1.000
_cell.length_b   1.000
_cell.length_c   1.000
_cell.angle_alpha   90.00
_cell.angle_beta   90.00
_cell.angle_gamma   90.00
#
_symmetry.space_group_name_H-M   'P 1'
#
loop_
_entity.id
_entity.type
_entity.pdbx_description
1 polymer ?
#
loop_
_entity_poly.entity_id
_entity_poly.type
_entity_poly.pdbx_seq_one_letter_code
_entity_poly.pdbx_strand_id
1 'polypeptide(L)'
;MMETILVVITYTGAFLFLMLQSEIRAYRDAKQSICVKRSLFNIEFYECPARGYFSYKMLNGKKILYRGIEEDKAAYYHELGHLIHDNFLLDPLLTSVVIFPLFLLSLPWNWLTAFVMFIIVKWRKKNEERRADIFAYEITGRKYTPIKLEKNKLGLLLHWIFWSHPPEKVRINEEYYKKGVSLFRLFLKSLFSN
;
A
#
# COMPACT_ATOMS: atom_id res chain seq x y z
N MET A 1 -17.86 -30.49 4.48
CA MET A 1 -16.44 -30.92 4.45
C MET A 1 -15.77 -30.57 3.13
N MET A 2 -16.33 -30.97 1.97
CA MET A 2 -15.77 -30.65 0.65
C MET A 2 -15.66 -29.13 0.36
N GLU A 3 -16.67 -28.35 0.74
CA GLU A 3 -16.68 -26.88 0.53
C GLU A 3 -15.58 -26.18 1.33
N THR A 4 -15.40 -26.53 2.60
CA THR A 4 -14.35 -25.97 3.46
C THR A 4 -12.96 -26.27 2.92
N ILE A 5 -12.73 -27.49 2.42
CA ILE A 5 -11.46 -27.88 1.78
C ILE A 5 -11.22 -27.02 0.53
N LEU A 6 -12.24 -26.83 -0.31
CA LEU A 6 -12.14 -25.98 -1.49
C LEU A 6 -11.80 -24.52 -1.11
N VAL A 7 -12.46 -23.95 -0.09
CA VAL A 7 -12.17 -22.59 0.39
C VAL A 7 -10.71 -22.45 0.81
N VAL A 8 -10.21 -23.40 1.61
CA VAL A 8 -8.82 -23.39 2.09
C VAL A 8 -7.84 -23.51 0.93
N ILE A 9 -8.10 -24.38 -0.03
CA ILE A 9 -7.26 -24.56 -1.22
C ILE A 9 -7.25 -23.28 -2.06
N THR A 10 -8.41 -22.68 -2.34
CA THR A 10 -8.51 -21.46 -3.14
C THR A 10 -7.84 -20.28 -2.44
N TYR A 11 -8.06 -20.12 -1.14
CA TYR A 11 -7.40 -19.10 -0.34
C TYR A 11 -5.88 -19.25 -0.35
N THR A 12 -5.39 -20.46 -0.06
CA THR A 12 -3.95 -20.75 -0.02
C THR A 12 -3.33 -20.55 -1.40
N GLY A 13 -3.99 -21.01 -2.46
CA GLY A 13 -3.58 -20.80 -3.84
C GLY A 13 -3.49 -19.32 -4.21
N ALA A 14 -4.51 -18.52 -3.86
CA ALA A 14 -4.52 -17.08 -4.11
C ALA A 14 -3.42 -16.35 -3.33
N PHE A 15 -3.24 -16.70 -2.05
CA PHE A 15 -2.17 -16.14 -1.22
C PHE A 15 -0.78 -16.44 -1.81
N LEU A 16 -0.51 -17.71 -2.13
CA LEU A 16 0.76 -18.13 -2.72
C LEU A 16 0.99 -17.49 -4.09
N PHE A 17 -0.05 -17.38 -4.91
CA PHE A 17 0.03 -16.71 -6.21
C PHE A 17 0.44 -15.24 -6.06
N LEU A 18 -0.22 -14.49 -5.16
CA LEU A 18 0.11 -13.08 -4.91
C LEU A 18 1.52 -12.92 -4.35
N MET A 19 1.93 -13.79 -3.43
CA MET A 19 3.30 -13.83 -2.89
C MET A 19 4.34 -14.06 -3.99
N LEU A 20 4.14 -15.09 -4.82
CA LEU A 20 5.06 -15.44 -5.90
C LEU A 20 5.14 -14.35 -6.97
N GLN A 21 4.00 -13.75 -7.34
CA GLN A 21 3.97 -12.66 -8.30
C GLN A 21 4.81 -11.47 -7.83
N SER A 22 4.68 -11.12 -6.55
CA SER A 22 5.46 -10.09 -5.88
C SER A 22 6.96 -10.42 -5.96
N GLU A 23 7.33 -11.65 -5.62
CA GLU A 23 8.73 -12.09 -5.56
C GLU A 23 9.39 -12.14 -6.94
N ILE A 24 8.65 -12.62 -7.95
CA ILE A 24 9.13 -12.69 -9.34
C ILE A 24 9.45 -11.28 -9.86
N ARG A 25 8.58 -10.30 -9.57
CA ARG A 25 8.80 -8.91 -10.00
C ARG A 25 10.07 -8.35 -9.37
N ALA A 26 10.22 -8.50 -8.05
CA ALA A 26 11.38 -8.02 -7.34
C ALA A 26 12.68 -8.69 -7.82
N TYR A 27 12.66 -10.01 -8.03
CA TYR A 27 13.83 -10.73 -8.53
C TYR A 27 14.24 -10.26 -9.93
N ARG A 28 13.28 -10.07 -10.82
CA ARG A 28 13.54 -9.58 -12.18
C ARG A 28 14.19 -8.20 -12.15
N ASP A 29 13.64 -7.31 -11.34
CA ASP A 29 14.12 -5.92 -11.28
C ASP A 29 15.47 -5.84 -10.55
N ALA A 30 15.72 -6.67 -9.53
CA ALA A 30 17.02 -6.76 -8.85
C ALA A 30 18.12 -7.36 -9.74
N LYS A 31 17.81 -8.33 -10.61
CA LYS A 31 18.77 -8.93 -11.53
C LYS A 31 19.27 -7.94 -12.58
N GLN A 32 18.46 -6.95 -12.94
CA GLN A 32 18.77 -5.95 -13.97
C GLN A 32 19.53 -4.73 -13.44
N SER A 33 19.62 -4.57 -12.12
CA SER A 33 20.20 -3.39 -11.49
C SER A 33 21.44 -3.74 -10.65
N ILE A 34 22.45 -2.87 -10.71
CA ILE A 34 23.58 -2.93 -9.77
C ILE A 34 23.12 -2.27 -8.47
N CYS A 35 22.94 -3.09 -7.44
CA CYS A 35 22.45 -2.62 -6.15
C CYS A 35 23.57 -2.46 -5.12
N VAL A 36 23.51 -1.41 -4.32
CA VAL A 36 24.48 -1.09 -3.27
C VAL A 36 23.86 -1.34 -1.91
N LYS A 37 24.55 -2.06 -1.01
CA LYS A 37 24.08 -2.25 0.37
C LYS A 37 24.16 -0.92 1.12
N ARG A 38 23.06 -0.52 1.77
CA ARG A 38 22.93 0.69 2.59
C ARG A 38 22.44 0.32 3.98
N SER A 39 22.73 1.20 4.95
CA SER A 39 22.19 1.14 6.30
C SER A 39 21.80 2.55 6.72
N LEU A 40 20.53 2.72 7.13
CA LEU A 40 19.98 3.99 7.58
C LEU A 40 18.84 3.72 8.57
N PHE A 41 18.66 4.54 9.61
CA PHE A 41 17.62 4.35 10.64
C PHE A 41 17.56 2.92 11.22
N ASN A 42 18.72 2.28 11.41
CA ASN A 42 18.84 0.89 11.88
C ASN A 42 18.17 -0.17 10.98
N ILE A 43 17.95 0.14 9.70
CA ILE A 43 17.53 -0.84 8.70
C ILE A 43 18.63 -1.02 7.65
N GLU A 44 18.93 -2.27 7.33
CA GLU A 44 19.77 -2.61 6.18
C GLU A 44 18.90 -2.88 4.95
N PHE A 45 19.28 -2.33 3.81
CA PHE A 45 18.59 -2.52 2.53
C PHE A 45 19.55 -2.43 1.36
N TYR A 46 19.10 -2.87 0.19
CA TYR A 46 19.81 -2.74 -1.07
C TYR A 46 19.20 -1.60 -1.86
N GLU A 47 20.00 -0.60 -2.22
CA GLU A 47 19.58 0.52 -3.04
C GLU A 47 19.93 0.25 -4.51
N CYS A 48 18.93 0.27 -5.39
CA CYS A 48 19.10 -0.02 -6.81
C CYS A 48 18.61 1.19 -7.64
N PRO A 49 19.28 1.57 -8.74
CA PRO A 49 18.72 2.57 -9.65
C PRO A 49 17.52 2.00 -10.42
N ALA A 50 16.49 2.82 -10.64
CA ALA A 50 15.33 2.52 -11.47
C ALA A 50 14.71 3.80 -12.05
N ARG A 51 13.77 3.64 -13.00
CA ARG A 51 13.05 4.78 -13.60
C ARG A 51 12.17 5.55 -12.62
N GLY A 52 11.74 4.93 -11.52
CA GLY A 52 10.90 5.55 -10.50
C GLY A 52 11.25 5.04 -9.11
N TYR A 53 10.64 5.67 -8.11
CA TYR A 53 10.77 5.28 -6.71
C TYR A 53 9.79 4.18 -6.38
N PHE A 54 10.29 3.07 -5.82
CA PHE A 54 9.47 2.01 -5.24
C PHE A 54 10.31 1.17 -4.29
N SER A 55 9.65 0.48 -3.37
CA SER A 55 10.29 -0.37 -2.38
C SER A 55 9.72 -1.78 -2.40
N TYR A 56 10.54 -2.74 -1.98
CA TYR A 56 10.15 -4.13 -1.93
C TYR A 56 10.82 -4.87 -0.77
N LYS A 57 10.11 -5.85 -0.22
CA LYS A 57 10.68 -6.82 0.73
C LYS A 57 10.48 -8.23 0.22
N MET A 58 11.59 -8.91 -0.03
CA MET A 58 11.62 -10.30 -0.47
C MET A 58 11.24 -11.26 0.64
N LEU A 59 10.78 -12.44 0.24
CA LEU A 59 10.44 -13.56 1.13
C LEU A 59 11.59 -13.95 2.06
N ASN A 60 12.83 -13.86 1.58
CA ASN A 60 14.04 -14.13 2.36
C ASN A 60 14.43 -12.98 3.32
N GLY A 61 13.59 -11.95 3.47
CA GLY A 61 13.81 -10.80 4.34
C GLY A 61 14.65 -9.67 3.73
N LYS A 62 15.22 -9.84 2.53
CA LYS A 62 15.95 -8.76 1.85
C LYS A 62 15.02 -7.58 1.56
N LYS A 63 15.46 -6.40 1.95
CA LYS A 63 14.80 -5.13 1.67
C LYS A 63 15.49 -4.46 0.49
N ILE A 64 14.71 -3.99 -0.47
CA ILE A 64 15.21 -3.33 -1.68
C ILE A 64 14.50 -2.00 -1.82
N LEU A 65 15.27 -0.94 -2.02
CA LEU A 65 14.79 0.38 -2.33
C LEU A 65 15.25 0.75 -3.74
N TYR A 66 14.31 0.98 -4.64
CA TYR A 66 14.59 1.45 -5.98
C TYR A 66 14.54 2.98 -5.99
N ARG A 67 15.68 3.59 -6.30
CA ARG A 67 15.84 5.04 -6.39
C ARG A 67 15.56 5.49 -7.83
N GLY A 68 14.65 6.44 -7.99
CA GLY A 68 14.38 7.08 -9.28
C GLY A 68 15.60 7.77 -9.87
N ILE A 69 15.66 7.85 -11.21
CA ILE A 69 16.73 8.57 -11.94
C ILE A 69 16.75 10.05 -11.56
N GLU A 70 15.57 10.65 -11.44
CA GLU A 70 15.41 12.05 -11.01
C GLU A 70 15.47 12.14 -9.48
N GLU A 71 16.25 13.08 -8.95
CA GLU A 71 16.37 13.27 -7.50
C GLU A 71 15.09 13.85 -6.88
N ASP A 72 14.35 13.01 -6.17
CA ASP A 72 13.23 13.41 -5.31
C ASP A 72 13.43 12.80 -3.92
N LYS A 73 13.88 13.65 -2.99
CA LYS A 73 14.09 13.26 -1.60
C LYS A 73 12.79 12.87 -0.91
N ALA A 74 11.67 13.51 -1.22
CA ALA A 74 10.40 13.19 -0.58
C ALA A 74 9.92 11.80 -1.02
N ALA A 75 9.99 11.50 -2.32
CA ALA A 75 9.69 10.17 -2.85
C ALA A 75 10.65 9.10 -2.29
N TYR A 76 11.95 9.39 -2.20
CA TYR A 76 12.93 8.49 -1.62
C TYR A 76 12.58 8.10 -0.17
N TYR A 77 12.32 9.09 0.69
CA TYR A 77 12.00 8.82 2.09
C TYR A 77 10.60 8.20 2.25
N HIS A 78 9.65 8.47 1.36
CA HIS A 78 8.37 7.78 1.34
C HIS A 78 8.57 6.27 1.15
N GLU A 79 9.35 5.86 0.13
CA GLU A 79 9.67 4.45 -0.11
C GLU A 79 10.50 3.82 1.02
N LEU A 80 11.38 4.59 1.64
CA LEU A 80 12.10 4.12 2.82
C LEU A 80 11.15 3.91 4.01
N GLY A 81 10.14 4.76 4.16
CA GLY A 81 9.08 4.64 5.16
C GLY A 81 8.33 3.31 5.04
N HIS A 82 8.04 2.86 3.82
CA HIS A 82 7.46 1.53 3.56
C HIS A 82 8.39 0.41 4.07
N LEU A 83 9.70 0.47 3.80
CA LEU A 83 10.65 -0.53 4.29
C LEU A 83 10.79 -0.60 5.83
N ILE A 84 10.44 0.48 6.54
CA ILE A 84 10.49 0.59 7.99
C ILE A 84 9.17 0.14 8.62
N HIS A 85 8.04 0.60 8.09
CA HIS A 85 6.74 0.52 8.77
C HIS A 85 5.79 -0.52 8.21
N ASP A 86 5.98 -0.96 6.97
CA ASP A 86 5.03 -1.85 6.31
C ASP A 86 5.33 -3.32 6.57
N ASN A 87 4.24 -4.08 6.58
CA ASN A 87 4.29 -5.52 6.69
C ASN A 87 3.93 -6.13 5.34
N PHE A 88 4.93 -6.30 4.48
CA PHE A 88 4.77 -6.79 3.11
C PHE A 88 4.10 -8.17 2.97
N LEU A 89 4.12 -9.02 4.01
CA LEU A 89 3.45 -10.34 3.99
C LEU A 89 1.94 -10.24 4.19
N LEU A 90 1.51 -9.16 4.82
CA LEU A 90 0.14 -8.95 5.21
C LEU A 90 -0.74 -8.54 4.04
N ASP A 91 -0.18 -7.89 3.03
CA ASP A 91 -0.92 -7.42 1.86
C ASP A 91 -1.50 -8.58 1.05
N PRO A 92 -0.70 -9.59 0.65
CA PRO A 92 -1.25 -10.77 -0.01
C PRO A 92 -2.18 -11.54 0.92
N LEU A 93 -1.89 -11.61 2.22
CA LEU A 93 -2.74 -12.28 3.21
C LEU A 93 -4.14 -11.66 3.29
N LEU A 94 -4.21 -10.33 3.41
CA LEU A 94 -5.47 -9.61 3.52
C LEU A 94 -6.21 -9.53 2.20
N THR A 95 -5.47 -9.42 1.09
CA THR A 95 -6.07 -9.43 -0.25
C THR A 95 -6.73 -10.76 -0.54
N SER A 96 -6.09 -11.89 -0.17
CA SER A 96 -6.70 -13.22 -0.35
C SER A 96 -7.89 -13.45 0.60
N VAL A 97 -7.98 -12.76 1.74
CA VAL A 97 -9.12 -12.86 2.65
C VAL A 97 -10.44 -12.44 2.01
N VAL A 98 -10.42 -11.54 1.02
CA VAL A 98 -11.61 -11.10 0.25
C VAL A 98 -12.33 -12.27 -0.43
N ILE A 99 -11.64 -13.39 -0.65
CA ILE A 99 -12.17 -14.57 -1.32
C ILE A 99 -13.03 -15.42 -0.37
N PHE A 100 -12.80 -15.41 0.94
CA PHE A 100 -13.53 -16.26 1.89
C PHE A 100 -15.05 -16.11 1.82
N PRO A 101 -15.62 -14.89 1.84
CA PRO A 101 -17.06 -14.72 1.82
C PRO A 101 -17.70 -15.27 0.54
N LEU A 102 -16.96 -15.29 -0.58
CA LEU A 102 -17.44 -15.80 -1.88
C LEU A 102 -17.81 -17.28 -1.83
N PHE A 103 -17.18 -18.04 -0.95
CA PHE A 103 -17.38 -19.47 -0.81
C PHE A 103 -18.15 -19.87 0.45
N LEU A 104 -18.20 -19.01 1.48
CA LEU A 104 -18.82 -19.32 2.77
C LEU A 104 -20.24 -18.78 2.94
N LEU A 105 -20.63 -17.79 2.15
CA LEU A 105 -21.94 -17.13 2.27
C LEU A 105 -22.79 -17.39 1.02
N SER A 106 -24.10 -17.37 1.19
CA SER A 106 -25.03 -17.42 0.08
C SER A 106 -25.14 -16.07 -0.63
N LEU A 107 -25.66 -16.08 -1.86
CA LEU A 107 -26.07 -14.84 -2.53
C LEU A 107 -27.21 -14.15 -1.76
N PRO A 108 -27.25 -12.81 -1.69
CA PRO A 108 -26.25 -11.84 -2.17
C PRO A 108 -25.15 -11.51 -1.14
N TRP A 109 -25.19 -12.12 0.04
CA TRP A 109 -24.35 -11.78 1.20
C TRP A 109 -22.86 -12.01 0.97
N ASN A 110 -22.51 -12.99 0.13
CA ASN A 110 -21.13 -13.24 -0.27
C ASN A 110 -20.47 -12.02 -0.93
N TRP A 111 -21.11 -11.42 -1.93
CA TRP A 111 -20.61 -10.25 -2.64
C TRP A 111 -20.57 -9.02 -1.75
N LEU A 112 -21.61 -8.80 -0.95
CA LEU A 112 -21.65 -7.68 -0.01
C LEU A 112 -20.49 -7.78 1.00
N THR A 113 -20.28 -8.96 1.58
CA THR A 113 -19.23 -9.17 2.58
C THR A 113 -17.84 -9.10 1.96
N ALA A 114 -17.64 -9.68 0.76
CA ALA A 114 -16.39 -9.56 0.02
C ALA A 114 -16.07 -8.08 -0.30
N PHE A 115 -17.07 -7.29 -0.68
CA PHE A 115 -16.91 -5.85 -0.91
C PHE A 115 -16.53 -5.09 0.36
N VAL A 116 -17.17 -5.37 1.49
CA VAL A 116 -16.79 -4.78 2.79
C VAL A 116 -15.36 -5.16 3.17
N MET A 117 -14.97 -6.42 3.01
CA MET A 117 -13.59 -6.86 3.24
C MET A 117 -12.60 -6.14 2.32
N PHE A 118 -12.92 -5.99 1.04
CA PHE A 118 -12.11 -5.21 0.10
C PHE A 118 -11.88 -3.78 0.59
N ILE A 119 -12.93 -3.09 1.07
CA ILE A 119 -12.81 -1.74 1.63
C ILE A 119 -11.87 -1.73 2.84
N ILE A 120 -12.00 -2.70 3.75
CA ILE A 120 -11.12 -2.81 4.94
C ILE A 120 -9.65 -2.97 4.53
N VAL A 121 -9.37 -3.84 3.55
CA VAL A 121 -8.02 -4.05 2.99
C VAL A 121 -7.49 -2.73 2.42
N LYS A 122 -8.30 -2.01 1.63
CA LYS A 122 -7.94 -0.71 1.07
C LYS A 122 -7.73 0.37 2.13
N TRP A 123 -8.46 0.33 3.24
CA TRP A 123 -8.28 1.23 4.38
C TRP A 123 -6.99 0.98 5.12
N ARG A 124 -6.62 -0.29 5.28
CA ARG A 124 -5.32 -0.62 5.85
C ARG A 124 -4.18 -0.08 4.99
N LYS A 125 -4.26 -0.32 3.68
CA LYS A 125 -3.26 0.20 2.73
C LYS A 125 -3.10 1.71 2.79
N LYS A 126 -4.20 2.44 2.88
CA LYS A 126 -4.13 3.90 3.03
C LYS A 126 -3.47 4.37 4.33
N ASN A 127 -3.58 3.60 5.40
CA ASN A 127 -2.86 3.92 6.64
C ASN A 127 -1.35 3.64 6.50
N GLU A 128 -0.96 2.61 5.76
CA GLU A 128 0.43 2.33 5.40
C GLU A 128 1.02 3.47 4.57
N GLU A 129 0.37 3.84 3.47
CA GLU A 129 0.74 4.99 2.62
C GLU A 129 0.86 6.29 3.42
N ARG A 130 -0.06 6.53 4.35
CA ARG A 130 -0.01 7.72 5.20
C ARG A 130 1.17 7.72 6.17
N ARG A 131 1.54 6.57 6.72
CA ARG A 131 2.72 6.48 7.60
C ARG A 131 3.99 6.77 6.81
N ALA A 132 4.11 6.24 5.60
CA ALA A 132 5.21 6.55 4.69
C ALA A 132 5.26 8.04 4.33
N ASP A 133 4.12 8.66 4.00
CA ASP A 133 4.03 10.10 3.75
C ASP A 133 4.44 10.94 4.97
N ILE A 134 3.98 10.59 6.18
CA ILE A 134 4.34 11.29 7.41
C ILE A 134 5.85 11.17 7.66
N PHE A 135 6.42 9.97 7.52
CA PHE A 135 7.85 9.75 7.68
C PHE A 135 8.67 10.60 6.70
N ALA A 136 8.28 10.64 5.42
CA ALA A 136 8.92 11.47 4.41
C ALA A 136 8.83 12.97 4.74
N TYR A 137 7.67 13.43 5.20
CA TYR A 137 7.43 14.81 5.60
C TYR A 137 8.27 15.20 6.83
N GLU A 138 8.37 14.33 7.84
CA GLU A 138 9.18 14.60 9.05
C GLU A 138 10.67 14.77 8.74
N ILE A 139 11.18 14.11 7.69
CA ILE A 139 12.58 14.21 7.29
C ILE A 139 12.83 15.38 6.34
N THR A 140 11.92 15.62 5.40
CA THR A 140 12.16 16.54 4.28
C THR A 140 11.47 17.89 4.41
N GLY A 141 10.47 18.00 5.30
CA GLY A 141 9.56 19.15 5.38
C GLY A 141 8.68 19.33 4.13
N ARG A 142 8.70 18.38 3.19
CA ARG A 142 7.97 18.47 1.92
C ARG A 142 6.74 17.58 1.96
N LYS A 143 5.61 18.15 1.56
CA LYS A 143 4.37 17.40 1.36
C LYS A 143 4.37 16.68 0.02
N TYR A 144 3.43 15.77 -0.12
CA TYR A 144 3.13 15.09 -1.38
C TYR A 144 2.76 16.11 -2.47
N THR A 145 3.37 15.96 -3.64
CA THR A 145 3.05 16.76 -4.82
C THR A 145 1.99 16.02 -5.66
N PRO A 146 0.79 16.58 -5.83
CA PRO A 146 -0.28 15.94 -6.58
C PRO A 146 0.04 15.90 -8.08
N ILE A 147 -0.35 14.80 -8.73
CA ILE A 147 -0.30 14.65 -10.19
C ILE A 147 -1.66 15.05 -10.78
N LYS A 148 -2.76 14.66 -10.11
CA LYS A 148 -4.13 14.89 -10.57
C LYS A 148 -5.12 14.93 -9.41
N LEU A 149 -5.61 16.13 -9.12
CA LEU A 149 -6.66 16.32 -8.11
C LEU A 149 -8.02 15.75 -8.56
N GLU A 150 -8.76 15.20 -7.60
CA GLU A 150 -10.11 14.70 -7.83
C GLU A 150 -11.06 15.86 -8.15
N LYS A 151 -11.78 15.80 -9.27
CA LYS A 151 -12.58 16.94 -9.75
C LYS A 151 -13.85 17.18 -8.94
N ASN A 152 -14.47 16.14 -8.39
CA ASN A 152 -15.77 16.23 -7.73
C ASN A 152 -15.88 15.27 -6.52
N LYS A 153 -16.94 15.42 -5.71
CA LYS A 153 -17.18 14.61 -4.51
C LYS A 153 -17.32 13.11 -4.82
N LEU A 154 -17.95 12.77 -5.94
CA LEU A 154 -18.05 11.37 -6.38
C LEU A 154 -16.68 10.75 -6.66
N GLY A 155 -15.82 11.46 -7.40
CA GLY A 155 -14.44 11.02 -7.68
C GLY A 155 -13.62 10.87 -6.41
N LEU A 156 -13.80 11.76 -5.44
CA LEU A 156 -13.17 11.68 -4.13
C LEU A 156 -13.64 10.44 -3.34
N LEU A 157 -14.95 10.18 -3.31
CA LEU A 157 -15.53 8.99 -2.67
C LEU A 157 -15.03 7.70 -3.33
N LEU A 158 -15.06 7.64 -4.66
CA LEU A 158 -14.55 6.49 -5.40
C LEU A 158 -13.05 6.28 -5.15
N HIS A 159 -12.25 7.35 -5.07
CA HIS A 159 -10.83 7.27 -4.71
C HIS A 159 -10.68 6.62 -3.33
N TRP A 160 -11.42 7.10 -2.34
CA TRP A 160 -11.41 6.51 -1.01
C TRP A 160 -11.80 5.02 -1.00
N ILE A 161 -12.80 4.60 -1.77
CA ILE A 161 -13.26 3.21 -1.77
C ILE A 161 -12.27 2.28 -2.51
N PHE A 162 -11.82 2.65 -3.70
CA PHE A 162 -11.19 1.71 -4.63
C PHE A 162 -9.66 1.78 -4.72
N TRP A 163 -9.05 2.91 -4.37
CA TRP A 163 -7.59 3.08 -4.50
C TRP A 163 -6.86 2.66 -3.21
N SER A 164 -5.57 2.36 -3.31
CA SER A 164 -4.76 2.04 -2.14
C SER A 164 -4.17 3.27 -1.45
N HIS A 165 -4.14 4.42 -2.15
CA HIS A 165 -3.65 5.69 -1.62
C HIS A 165 -4.81 6.56 -1.11
N PRO A 166 -4.59 7.40 -0.08
CA PRO A 166 -5.49 8.49 0.23
C PRO A 166 -5.62 9.45 -0.98
N PRO A 167 -6.79 10.08 -1.18
CA PRO A 167 -6.97 11.01 -2.28
C PRO A 167 -5.98 12.15 -2.26
N GLU A 168 -5.58 12.63 -3.43
CA GLU A 168 -4.53 13.63 -3.56
C GLU A 168 -4.92 14.95 -2.88
N LYS A 169 -6.20 15.35 -3.00
CA LYS A 169 -6.76 16.51 -2.28
C LYS A 169 -6.61 16.44 -0.76
N VAL A 170 -6.54 15.24 -0.20
CA VAL A 170 -6.37 15.04 1.25
C VAL A 170 -4.89 15.08 1.60
N ARG A 171 -4.03 14.47 0.77
CA ARG A 171 -2.58 14.38 0.99
C ARG A 171 -1.86 15.73 1.00
N ILE A 172 -2.40 16.75 0.32
CA ILE A 172 -1.81 18.10 0.33
C ILE A 172 -2.12 18.92 1.60
N ASN A 173 -3.08 18.50 2.42
CA ASN A 173 -3.52 19.25 3.60
C ASN A 173 -2.56 19.06 4.77
N GLU A 174 -2.31 20.12 5.54
CA GLU A 174 -1.47 20.05 6.76
C GLU A 174 -1.99 19.01 7.77
N GLU A 175 -3.32 18.91 7.88
CA GLU A 175 -3.97 18.00 8.82
C GLU A 175 -3.68 16.52 8.52
N TYR A 176 -3.40 16.18 7.26
CA TYR A 176 -3.04 14.82 6.85
C TYR A 176 -1.75 14.34 7.56
N TYR A 177 -0.80 15.24 7.78
CA TYR A 177 0.50 14.93 8.38
C TYR A 177 0.50 14.92 9.92
N LYS A 178 -0.62 15.28 10.57
CA LYS A 178 -0.72 15.29 12.03
C LYS A 178 -0.97 13.89 12.59
N LYS A 179 -0.02 13.35 13.37
CA LYS A 179 -0.08 12.01 13.99
C LYS A 179 -1.36 11.75 14.81
N GLY A 180 -1.92 12.76 15.47
CA GLY A 180 -3.15 12.64 16.27
C GLY A 180 -4.46 12.65 15.47
N VAL A 181 -4.42 12.89 14.16
CA VAL A 181 -5.61 12.90 13.31
C VAL A 181 -5.78 11.51 12.70
N SER A 182 -6.96 10.91 12.76
CA SER A 182 -7.21 9.60 12.13
C SER A 182 -7.53 9.75 10.64
N LEU A 183 -7.19 8.72 9.84
CA LEU A 183 -7.53 8.70 8.42
C LEU A 183 -9.06 8.73 8.21
N PHE A 184 -9.82 8.08 9.09
CA PHE A 184 -11.28 8.10 9.05
C PHE A 184 -11.85 9.51 9.26
N ARG A 185 -11.26 10.30 10.16
CA ARG A 185 -11.65 11.71 10.35
C ARG A 185 -11.39 12.52 9.07
N LEU A 186 -10.25 12.29 8.41
CA LEU A 186 -9.93 12.95 7.13
C LEU A 186 -10.90 12.54 6.02
N PHE A 187 -11.29 11.25 5.98
CA PHE A 187 -12.32 10.74 5.08
C PHE A 187 -13.64 11.49 5.26
N LEU A 188 -14.20 11.52 6.48
CA LEU A 188 -15.46 12.22 6.76
C LEU A 188 -15.35 13.70 6.40
N LYS A 189 -14.29 14.38 6.84
CA LYS A 189 -14.08 15.80 6.54
C LYS A 189 -14.05 16.05 5.04
N SER A 190 -13.39 15.19 4.27
CA SER A 190 -13.27 15.35 2.81
C SER A 190 -14.59 15.14 2.06
N LEU A 191 -15.50 14.31 2.58
CA LEU A 191 -16.82 14.10 1.99
C LEU A 191 -17.81 15.22 2.32
N PHE A 192 -17.74 15.76 3.54
CA PHE A 192 -18.67 16.74 4.06
C PHE A 192 -18.17 18.19 3.98
N SER A 193 -16.91 18.43 3.60
CA SER A 193 -16.45 19.78 3.25
C SER A 193 -17.16 20.25 1.99
N ASN A 194 -17.61 21.50 1.99
CA ASN A 194 -18.15 22.19 0.81
C ASN A 194 -17.08 22.43 -0.23
#